data_AF-A0A2X3C3M5-F1
#
_entry.id   AF-A0A2X3C3M5-F1
#
_cell.length_a   1.000
_cell.length_b   1.000
_cell.length_c   1.000
_cell.angle_alpha   90.00
_cell.angle_beta   90.00
_cell.angle_gamma   90.00
#
_symmetry.space_group_name_H-M   'P 1'
#
loop_
_entity.id
_entity.type
_entity.pdbx_description
1 polymer ?
#
loop_
_entity_poly.entity_id
_entity_poly.type
_entity_poly.pdbx_seq_one_letter_code
_entity_poly.pdbx_strand_id
1 'polypeptide(L)'
;MSEETLKLAVSYSNASMVIERSVNIFQNVNEIRSSLDDMREAMKSCGIVMDDHLDSYDTALRNLEKLLQKIEGDARQEAIALRYKLKAQ
;
A
#
# COMPACT_ATOMS: atom_id res chain seq x y z
N MET A 1 -18.08 -28.81 6.97
CA MET A 1 -17.71 -27.56 6.28
C MET A 1 -18.08 -27.72 4.81
N SER A 2 -18.91 -26.86 4.25
CA SER A 2 -19.33 -26.99 2.85
C SER A 2 -18.22 -26.51 1.90
N GLU A 3 -18.29 -26.93 0.64
CA GLU A 3 -17.37 -26.43 -0.41
C GLU A 3 -17.48 -24.90 -0.55
N GLU A 4 -18.68 -24.36 -0.39
CA GLU A 4 -18.92 -22.92 -0.40
C GLU A 4 -18.27 -22.21 0.79
N THR A 5 -18.39 -22.75 2.01
CA THR A 5 -17.70 -22.21 3.19
C THR A 5 -16.19 -22.18 2.99
N LEU A 6 -15.61 -23.25 2.40
CA LEU A 6 -14.18 -23.32 2.13
C LEU A 6 -13.73 -22.27 1.11
N LYS A 7 -14.50 -22.08 0.03
CA LYS A 7 -14.23 -21.03 -0.98
C LYS A 7 -14.25 -19.64 -0.37
N LEU A 8 -15.25 -19.34 0.47
CA LEU A 8 -15.34 -18.06 1.18
C LEU A 8 -14.16 -17.83 2.13
N ALA A 9 -13.71 -18.87 2.85
CA ALA A 9 -12.56 -18.78 3.73
C ALA A 9 -11.25 -18.52 2.96
N VAL A 10 -11.05 -19.17 1.82
CA VAL A 10 -9.90 -18.93 0.94
C VAL A 10 -9.90 -17.49 0.42
N SER A 11 -11.04 -17.00 -0.08
CA SER A 11 -11.17 -15.61 -0.54
C SER A 11 -10.87 -14.62 0.59
N TYR A 12 -11.35 -14.88 1.80
CA TYR A 12 -11.09 -14.02 2.96
C TYR A 12 -9.60 -13.97 3.32
N SER A 13 -8.93 -15.13 3.26
CA SER A 13 -7.48 -15.22 3.47
C SER A 13 -6.71 -14.45 2.40
N ASN A 14 -7.14 -14.52 1.14
CA ASN A 14 -6.50 -13.78 0.04
C ASN A 14 -6.64 -12.26 0.22
N ALA A 15 -7.84 -11.77 0.56
CA ALA A 15 -8.07 -10.36 0.84
C ALA A 15 -7.21 -9.88 2.02
N SER A 16 -7.10 -10.67 3.09
CA SER A 16 -6.25 -10.37 4.24
C SER A 16 -4.76 -10.26 3.85
N MET A 17 -4.29 -11.14 2.97
CA MET A 17 -2.91 -11.12 2.46
C MET A 17 -2.63 -9.89 1.61
N VAL A 18 -3.60 -9.43 0.80
CA VAL A 18 -3.48 -8.20 0.02
C VAL A 18 -3.37 -6.98 0.95
N ILE A 19 -4.17 -6.93 2.02
CA ILE A 19 -4.09 -5.85 3.03
C ILE A 19 -2.69 -5.81 3.66
N GLU A 20 -2.20 -6.94 4.15
CA GLU A 20 -0.87 -7.04 4.78
C GLU A 20 0.25 -6.59 3.83
N ARG A 21 0.24 -7.09 2.59
CA ARG A 21 1.24 -6.69 1.58
C ARG A 21 1.16 -5.21 1.25
N SER A 22 -0.05 -4.65 1.14
CA SER A 22 -0.23 -3.23 0.82
C SER A 22 0.32 -2.34 1.92
N VAL A 23 0.11 -2.70 3.20
CA VAL A 23 0.68 -1.99 4.35
C VAL A 23 2.22 -2.05 4.35
N ASN A 24 2.80 -3.23 4.09
CA ASN A 24 4.25 -3.38 4.04
C ASN A 24 4.88 -2.53 2.91
N ILE A 25 4.26 -2.50 1.73
CA ILE A 25 4.75 -1.67 0.62
C ILE A 25 4.58 -0.18 0.96
N PHE A 26 3.48 0.21 1.60
CA PHE A 26 3.26 1.59 2.05
C PHE A 26 4.36 2.06 3.00
N GLN A 27 4.79 1.21 3.94
CA GLN A 27 5.92 1.49 4.82
C GLN A 27 7.22 1.75 4.02
N ASN A 28 7.54 0.87 3.07
CA ASN A 28 8.73 1.04 2.22
C ASN A 28 8.67 2.34 1.38
N VAL A 29 7.50 2.70 0.86
CA VAL A 29 7.31 3.94 0.10
C VAL A 29 7.62 5.16 0.98
N ASN A 30 7.17 5.14 2.24
CA ASN A 30 7.45 6.23 3.17
C ASN A 30 8.92 6.33 3.55
N GLU A 31 9.60 5.20 3.73
CA GLU A 31 11.05 5.16 4.00
C GLU A 31 11.87 5.73 2.83
N ILE A 32 11.51 5.39 1.59
CA ILE A 32 12.14 5.94 0.39
C ILE A 32 11.89 7.45 0.29
N ARG A 33 10.68 7.92 0.58
CA ARG A 33 10.36 9.36 0.56
C ARG A 33 11.14 10.12 1.63
N SER A 34 11.25 9.59 2.85
CA SER A 34 12.11 10.16 3.88
C SER A 34 13.57 10.25 3.42
N SER A 35 14.07 9.21 2.74
CA SER A 35 15.44 9.19 2.22
C SER A 35 15.65 10.22 1.10
N LEU A 36 14.62 10.46 0.28
CA LEU A 36 14.63 11.53 -0.73
C LEU A 36 14.66 12.92 -0.09
N ASP A 37 13.91 13.12 0.99
CA ASP A 37 13.92 14.38 1.75
C ASP A 37 15.29 14.63 2.41
N ASP A 38 15.92 13.60 2.98
CA ASP A 38 17.28 13.71 3.54
C ASP A 38 18.31 14.08 2.44
N MET A 39 18.24 13.45 1.27
CA MET A 39 19.10 13.80 0.12
C MET A 39 18.86 15.23 -0.36
N ARG A 40 17.61 15.66 -0.39
CA ARG A 40 17.17 17.00 -0.76
C ARG A 40 17.78 18.06 0.18
N GLU A 41 17.77 17.81 1.48
CA GLU A 41 18.42 18.68 2.46
C GLU A 41 19.95 18.70 2.32
N ALA A 42 20.57 17.53 2.14
CA ALA A 42 22.02 17.41 1.96
C ALA A 42 22.50 18.16 0.71
N MET A 43 21.83 17.99 -0.43
CA MET A 43 22.17 18.69 -1.68
C MET A 43 22.03 20.21 -1.53
N LYS A 44 20.95 20.66 -0.89
CA LYS A 44 20.74 22.09 -0.59
C LYS A 44 21.87 22.65 0.28
N SER A 45 22.33 21.91 1.29
CA SER A 45 23.44 22.33 2.16
C SER A 45 24.77 22.46 1.40
N CYS A 46 24.98 21.65 0.36
CA CYS A 46 26.15 21.69 -0.51
C CYS A 46 26.05 22.75 -1.62
N GLY A 47 24.97 23.55 -1.68
CA GLY A 47 24.74 24.52 -2.74
C GLY A 47 24.48 23.88 -4.12
N ILE A 48 24.13 22.59 -4.16
CA ILE A 48 23.79 21.90 -5.39
C ILE A 48 22.38 22.33 -5.78
N VAL A 49 22.23 22.88 -6.98
CA VAL A 49 20.90 23.19 -7.54
C VAL A 49 20.17 21.87 -7.74
N MET A 50 19.01 21.79 -7.13
CA MET A 50 18.20 20.60 -7.13
C MET A 50 17.57 20.40 -8.51
N ASP A 51 17.73 19.19 -9.06
CA ASP A 51 17.19 18.82 -10.37
C ASP A 51 15.73 18.33 -10.24
N ASP A 52 14.93 18.54 -11.29
CA ASP A 52 13.51 18.16 -11.42
C ASP A 52 13.28 16.64 -11.21
N HIS A 53 14.35 15.85 -11.28
CA HIS A 53 14.32 14.40 -11.06
C HIS A 53 13.87 13.99 -9.66
N LEU A 54 14.30 14.68 -8.60
CA LEU A 54 13.90 14.32 -7.23
C LEU A 54 12.42 14.62 -6.96
N ASP A 55 11.87 15.66 -7.60
CA ASP A 55 10.44 15.98 -7.58
C ASP A 55 9.62 14.98 -8.38
N SER A 56 10.16 14.49 -9.50
CA SER A 56 9.55 13.40 -10.26
C SER A 56 9.46 12.11 -9.44
N TYR A 57 10.51 11.76 -8.68
CA TYR A 57 10.48 10.59 -7.80
C TYR A 57 9.47 10.73 -6.66
N ASP A 58 9.39 11.88 -5.96
CA ASP A 58 8.36 12.10 -4.94
C ASP A 58 6.95 12.00 -5.55
N THR A 59 6.75 12.56 -6.75
CA THR A 59 5.47 12.47 -7.47
C THR A 59 5.10 11.02 -7.78
N ALA A 60 6.04 10.21 -8.28
CA ALA A 60 5.81 8.80 -8.54
C ALA A 60 5.46 8.02 -7.27
N LEU A 61 6.17 8.30 -6.16
CA LEU A 61 5.93 7.65 -4.87
C LEU A 61 4.57 8.04 -4.27
N ARG A 62 4.12 9.28 -4.42
CA ARG A 62 2.76 9.71 -4.02
C ARG A 62 1.67 9.03 -4.84
N ASN A 63 1.91 8.82 -6.14
CA ASN A 63 0.96 8.09 -6.98
C ASN A 63 0.89 6.61 -6.59
N LEU A 64 2.04 6.01 -6.26
CA LEU A 64 2.10 4.64 -5.73
C LEU A 64 1.38 4.53 -4.38
N GLU A 65 1.58 5.48 -3.47
CA GLU A 65 0.84 5.57 -2.20
C GLU A 65 -0.68 5.57 -2.44
N LYS A 66 -1.19 6.44 -3.32
CA LYS A 66 -2.63 6.50 -3.63
C LYS A 66 -3.16 5.19 -4.19
N LEU A 67 -2.39 4.53 -5.04
CA LEU A 67 -2.77 3.23 -5.61
C LEU A 67 -2.83 2.16 -4.52
N LEU A 68 -1.84 2.11 -3.63
CA LEU A 68 -1.80 1.17 -2.50
C LEU A 68 -2.97 1.38 -1.54
N GLN A 69 -3.30 2.63 -1.23
CA GLN A 69 -4.46 2.97 -0.40
C GLN A 69 -5.77 2.47 -1.03
N LYS A 70 -5.91 2.60 -2.35
CA LYS A 70 -7.07 2.07 -3.07
C LYS A 70 -7.13 0.53 -3.00
N ILE A 71 -6.02 -0.14 -3.29
CA ILE A 71 -5.93 -1.62 -3.26
C ILE A 71 -6.24 -2.16 -1.86
N GLU A 72 -5.67 -1.55 -0.82
CA GLU A 72 -5.93 -1.92 0.58
C GLU A 72 -7.40 -1.69 0.95
N GLY A 73 -7.96 -0.55 0.58
CA GLY A 73 -9.36 -0.21 0.84
C GLY A 73 -10.32 -1.19 0.18
N ASP A 74 -10.10 -1.52 -1.10
CA ASP A 74 -10.90 -2.48 -1.85
C ASP A 74 -10.82 -3.88 -1.21
N ALA A 75 -9.61 -4.34 -0.86
CA ALA A 75 -9.40 -5.62 -0.17
C ALA A 75 -10.06 -5.68 1.21
N ARG A 76 -10.04 -4.56 1.97
CA ARG A 76 -10.72 -4.46 3.27
C ARG A 76 -12.24 -4.55 3.12
N GLN A 77 -12.81 -3.87 2.13
CA GLN A 77 -14.25 -3.98 1.85
C GLN A 77 -14.64 -5.42 1.48
N GLU A 78 -13.84 -6.09 0.64
CA GLU A 78 -14.04 -7.50 0.30
C GLU A 78 -13.98 -8.40 1.54
N ALA A 79 -12.95 -8.27 2.37
CA ALA A 79 -12.79 -9.04 3.59
C ALA A 79 -13.99 -8.87 4.54
N ILE A 80 -14.50 -7.65 4.71
CA ILE A 80 -15.68 -7.37 5.52
C ILE A 80 -16.92 -8.09 4.95
N ALA A 81 -17.15 -7.98 3.64
CA ALA A 81 -18.29 -8.64 2.99
C ALA A 81 -18.21 -10.18 3.13
N LEU A 82 -17.03 -10.76 2.93
CA LEU A 82 -16.79 -12.19 3.08
C LEU A 82 -17.00 -12.66 4.53
N ARG A 83 -16.58 -11.86 5.51
CA ARG A 83 -16.82 -12.15 6.94
C ARG A 83 -18.31 -12.23 7.26
N TYR A 84 -19.13 -11.34 6.71
CA TYR A 84 -20.58 -11.40 6.91
C TYR A 84 -21.20 -12.63 6.26
N LYS A 85 -20.76 -12.99 5.05
CA LYS A 85 -21.20 -14.23 4.38
C LYS A 85 -20.84 -15.49 5.18
N LEU A 86 -19.61 -15.56 5.69
CA LEU A 86 -19.15 -16.68 6.52
C LEU A 86 -19.92 -16.80 7.85
N LYS A 87 -20.32 -15.68 8.46
CA LYS A 87 -21.14 -15.68 9.69
C LYS A 87 -22.59 -16.10 9.46
N ALA A 88 -23.08 -15.99 8.24
CA ALA A 88 -24.45 -16.34 7.87
C ALA A 88 -24.61 -17.79 7.40
N GLN A 89 -23.50 -18.55 7.34
CA GLN A 89 -23.44 -19.99 7.08
C GLN A 89 -23.68 -20.77 8.37
#